data_AF-A0A718TEP5-F1
#
_entry.id   AF-A0A718TEP5-F1
#
_cell.length_a   1.000
_cell.length_b   1.000
_cell.length_c   1.000
_cell.angle_alpha   90.00
_cell.angle_beta   90.00
_cell.angle_gamma   90.00
#
_symmetry.space_group_name_H-M   'P 1'
#
loop_
_entity.id
_entity.type
_entity.pdbx_description
1 polymer ?
#
loop_
_entity_poly.entity_id
_entity_poly.type
_entity_poly.pdbx_seq_one_letter_code
_entity_poly.pdbx_strand_id
1 'polypeptide(L)' 'MDKDYINDGSLSEKWKYRFSFYDQHGFPGFWKVSPEYKQAFKALKPRQRLTIQINFIAFFFSWIYLFVLGLWKKAIIVIL' A
#
# COMPACT_ATOMS: atom_id res chain seq x y z
N MET A 1 16.80 -0.69 -6.38
CA MET A 1 16.88 -1.32 -5.05
C MET A 1 17.41 -2.74 -5.26
N ASP A 2 18.22 -3.31 -4.38
CA ASP A 2 18.65 -4.71 -4.58
C ASP A 2 17.41 -5.62 -4.57
N LYS A 3 17.28 -6.46 -5.61
CA LYS A 3 16.05 -7.22 -5.93
C LYS A 3 15.92 -8.52 -5.13
N ASP A 4 16.57 -8.58 -3.97
CA ASP A 4 16.63 -9.77 -3.13
C ASP A 4 15.25 -10.24 -2.67
N TYR A 5 14.30 -9.29 -2.56
CA TYR A 5 12.89 -9.54 -2.22
C TYR A 5 12.17 -10.50 -3.19
N ILE A 6 12.68 -10.69 -4.42
CA ILE A 6 12.08 -11.62 -5.39
C ILE A 6 12.22 -13.06 -4.90
N ASN A 7 13.38 -13.40 -4.32
CA ASN A 7 13.72 -14.74 -3.86
C ASN A 7 13.36 -14.97 -2.39
N ASP A 8 12.90 -13.93 -1.67
CA ASP A 8 12.49 -14.04 -0.28
C ASP A 8 11.20 -14.87 -0.16
N GLY A 9 11.28 -16.01 0.55
CA GLY A 9 10.15 -16.90 0.80
C GLY A 9 9.17 -16.39 1.87
N SER A 10 9.56 -15.39 2.67
CA SER A 10 8.70 -14.77 3.69
C SER A 10 7.71 -13.74 3.11
N LEU A 11 8.00 -13.21 1.93
CA LEU A 11 7.16 -12.23 1.26
C LEU A 11 6.09 -12.90 0.40
N SER A 12 4.84 -12.50 0.61
CA SER A 12 3.76 -12.89 -0.30
C SER A 12 3.92 -12.27 -1.69
N GLU A 13 3.33 -12.92 -2.70
CA GLU A 13 3.32 -12.43 -4.08
C GLU A 13 2.73 -11.02 -4.22
N LYS A 14 1.78 -10.63 -3.36
CA LYS A 14 1.25 -9.25 -3.35
C LYS A 14 2.32 -8.23 -2.97
N TRP A 15 3.21 -8.56 -2.05
CA TRP A 15 4.31 -7.68 -1.65
C TRP A 15 5.40 -7.61 -2.72
N LYS A 16 5.80 -8.76 -3.28
CA LYS A 16 6.73 -8.81 -4.41
C LYS A 16 6.21 -7.99 -5.59
N TYR A 17 4.93 -8.09 -5.91
CA TYR A 17 4.29 -7.29 -6.96
C TYR A 17 4.38 -5.78 -6.70
N ARG A 18 4.11 -5.34 -5.47
CA ARG A 18 4.23 -3.91 -5.09
C ARG A 18 5.66 -3.41 -5.25
N PHE A 19 6.62 -4.15 -4.70
CA PHE A 19 8.03 -3.78 -4.76
C PHE A 19 8.53 -3.71 -6.20
N SER A 20 8.16 -4.68 -7.04
CA SER A 20 8.49 -4.64 -8.47
C SER A 20 7.90 -3.44 -9.19
N PHE A 21 6.66 -3.03 -8.86
CA PHE A 21 6.06 -1.83 -9.44
C PHE A 21 6.83 -0.55 -9.04
N TYR A 22 7.22 -0.43 -7.77
CA TYR A 22 7.96 0.75 -7.29
C TYR A 22 9.42 0.78 -7.75
N ASP A 23 10.07 -0.37 -7.91
CA ASP A 23 11.44 -0.43 -8.44
C ASP A 23 11.48 -0.04 -9.93
N GLN A 24 10.40 -0.32 -10.69
CA GLN A 24 10.28 0.06 -12.10
C GLN A 24 9.88 1.52 -12.32
N HIS A 25 8.96 2.07 -11.52
CA HIS A 25 8.34 3.38 -11.80
C HIS A 25 8.62 4.44 -10.72
N GLY A 26 9.41 4.09 -9.71
CA GLY A 26 9.64 4.90 -8.53
C GLY A 26 8.45 4.92 -7.56
N PHE A 27 8.64 5.61 -6.45
CA PHE A 27 7.58 5.84 -5.46
C PHE A 27 6.78 7.10 -5.80
N PRO A 28 5.48 7.14 -5.46
CA PRO A 28 4.75 8.39 -5.48
C PRO A 28 5.37 9.31 -4.42
N GLY A 29 6.03 10.39 -4.86
CA GLY A 29 6.63 11.35 -3.96
C GLY A 29 5.58 11.98 -3.03
N PHE A 30 6.00 12.32 -1.81
CA PHE A 30 5.11 12.85 -0.76
C PHE A 30 4.38 14.13 -1.19
N TRP A 31 5.07 15.04 -1.89
CA TRP A 31 4.50 16.30 -2.38
C TRP A 31 4.19 16.32 -3.88
N LYS A 32 4.87 15.50 -4.67
CA LYS A 32 4.71 15.47 -6.13
C LYS A 32 4.85 14.04 -6.64
N VAL A 33 3.80 13.57 -7.30
CA VAL A 33 3.82 12.29 -8.02
C VAL A 33 4.53 12.48 -9.35
N SER A 34 5.49 11.62 -9.67
CA SER A 34 6.18 11.67 -10.96
C SER A 34 5.18 11.42 -12.10
N PRO A 35 5.32 12.11 -13.26
CA PRO A 35 4.47 11.85 -14.42
C PRO A 35 4.53 10.38 -14.86
N GLU A 36 5.70 9.77 -14.75
CA GLU A 36 5.95 8.36 -15.07
C GLU A 36 5.13 7.42 -14.16
N TYR A 37 5.20 7.58 -12.84
CA TYR A 37 4.39 6.83 -11.90
C TYR A 37 2.90 6.99 -12.21
N LYS A 38 2.47 8.23 -12.47
CA LYS A 38 1.06 8.54 -12.75
C LYS A 38 0.57 7.84 -14.02
N GLN A 39 1.39 7.77 -15.07
CA GLN A 39 1.06 7.08 -16.31
C GLN A 39 1.05 5.56 -16.11
N ALA A 40 2.09 5.00 -15.51
CA ALA A 40 2.17 3.56 -15.21
C ALA A 40 1.01 3.09 -14.34
N PHE A 41 0.70 3.84 -13.29
CA PHE A 41 -0.42 3.54 -12.39
C PHE A 41 -1.78 3.59 -13.11
N LYS A 42 -1.97 4.54 -14.04
CA LYS A 42 -3.18 4.62 -14.88
C LYS A 42 -3.27 3.48 -15.90
N ALA A 43 -2.17 2.88 -16.33
CA ALA A 43 -2.21 1.73 -17.25
C ALA A 43 -2.71 0.44 -16.56
N LEU A 44 -2.62 0.36 -15.22
CA LEU A 44 -3.02 -0.82 -14.46
C LEU A 44 -4.55 -1.06 -14.45
N LYS A 45 -4.93 -2.33 -14.36
CA LYS A 45 -6.32 -2.74 -14.12
C LYS A 45 -6.78 -2.32 -12.71
N PRO A 46 -8.09 -2.12 -12.46
CA PRO A 46 -8.59 -1.68 -11.15
C PRO A 46 -8.13 -2.54 -9.96
N ARG A 47 -8.11 -3.87 -10.11
CA ARG A 47 -7.63 -4.78 -9.06
C ARG A 47 -6.13 -4.61 -8.76
N GLN A 48 -5.31 -4.36 -9.77
CA GLN A 48 -3.88 -4.13 -9.60
C GLN A 48 -3.61 -2.80 -8.88
N ARG A 49 -4.39 -1.76 -9.22
CA ARG A 49 -4.35 -0.47 -8.53
C ARG A 49 -4.68 -0.62 -7.05
N LEU A 50 -5.75 -1.36 -6.73
CA LEU A 50 -6.13 -1.65 -5.33
C LEU A 50 -5.03 -2.42 -4.60
N THR A 51 -4.40 -3.42 -5.23
CA THR A 51 -3.26 -4.13 -4.64
C THR A 51 -2.14 -3.16 -4.28
N ILE A 52 -1.78 -2.23 -5.15
CA ILE A 52 -0.69 -1.27 -4.90
C ILE A 52 -1.07 -0.25 -3.83
N GLN A 53 -2.29 0.29 -3.87
CA GLN A 53 -2.70 1.39 -3.00
C GLN A 53 -3.16 0.95 -1.61
N ILE A 54 -3.78 -0.22 -1.48
CA ILE A 54 -4.49 -0.61 -0.27
C ILE A 54 -3.78 -1.79 0.40
N ASN A 55 -3.46 -1.60 1.67
CA ASN A 55 -3.21 -2.68 2.61
C ASN A 55 -4.48 -2.87 3.47
N PHE A 56 -5.29 -3.86 3.09
CA PHE A 56 -6.59 -4.12 3.74
C PHE A 56 -6.43 -4.31 5.24
N ILE A 57 -5.47 -5.14 5.66
CA ILE A 57 -5.24 -5.41 7.09
C ILE A 57 -4.85 -4.13 7.83
N ALA A 58 -3.92 -3.34 7.27
CA ALA A 58 -3.49 -2.09 7.90
C ALA A 58 -4.62 -1.06 8.01
N PHE A 59 -5.52 -1.01 7.02
CA PHE A 59 -6.71 -0.16 7.04
C PHE A 59 -7.57 -0.51 8.26
N PHE A 60 -8.04 -1.76 8.39
CA PHE A 60 -8.90 -2.18 9.51
C PHE A 60 -8.20 -2.16 10.87
N PHE A 61 -6.91 -2.51 10.91
CA PHE A 61 -6.16 -2.55 12.16
C PHE A 61 -6.19 -1.21 12.89
N SER A 62 -6.20 -0.08 12.17
CA SER A 62 -6.16 1.25 12.76
C SER A 62 -7.29 1.53 13.76
N TRP A 63 -8.56 1.44 13.36
CA TRP A 63 -9.69 1.71 14.27
C TRP A 63 -10.09 0.48 15.09
N ILE A 64 -9.95 -0.75 14.57
CA ILE A 64 -10.27 -1.96 15.35
C ILE A 64 -9.38 -2.02 16.58
N TYR A 65 -8.09 -1.74 16.44
CA TYR A 65 -7.16 -1.65 17.57
C TYR A 65 -7.63 -0.63 18.62
N LEU A 66 -8.08 0.54 18.19
CA LEU A 66 -8.60 1.56 19.11
C LEU A 66 -9.89 1.14 19.81
N PHE A 67 -10.78 0.41 19.14
CA PHE A 67 -11.96 -0.17 19.79
C PHE A 67 -11.58 -1.21 20.85
N VAL A 68 -10.60 -2.08 20.56
CA VAL A 68 -10.10 -3.08 21.53
C VAL A 68 -9.54 -2.40 22.79
N LEU A 69 -8.88 -1.25 22.64
CA LEU A 69 -8.39 -0.44 23.77
C LEU A 69 -9.48 0.34 24.51
N GLY A 70 -10.74 0.30 24.07
CA GLY A 70 -11.83 1.12 24.62
C GLY A 70 -11.81 2.59 24.19
N LEU A 71 -10.95 2.97 23.23
CA LEU A 71 -10.77 4.33 22.72
C LEU A 71 -11.76 4.65 21.58
N TRP A 72 -13.04 4.33 21.75
CA TRP A 72 -14.06 4.42 20.69
C TRP A 72 -14.21 5.81 20.07
N LYS A 73 -14.05 6.90 20.86
CA LYS A 73 -14.09 8.28 20.32
C LYS A 73 -12.96 8.54 19.33
N LYS A 74 -11.75 8.05 19.62
CA LYS A 74 -10.60 8.18 18.72
C LYS A 74 -10.77 7.29 17.49
N ALA A 75 -11.33 6.10 17.66
CA ALA A 75 -11.65 5.21 16.55
C ALA A 75 -12.59 5.88 15.52
N ILE A 76 -13.63 6.59 15.98
CA ILE A 76 -14.55 7.35 15.11
C ILE A 76 -13.80 8.45 14.34
N ILE A 77 -12.93 9.21 15.00
CA ILE A 77 -12.12 10.27 14.37
C ILE A 77 -11.17 9.69 13.30
N VAL A 78 -10.64 8.49 13.51
CA VAL A 78 -9.74 7.84 12.54
C VAL A 78 -10.50 7.30 11.32
N ILE A 79 -11.80 7.00 11.47
CA ILE A 79 -12.65 6.48 10.39
C ILE A 79 -13.24 7.61 9.52
N LEU A 80 -13.61 8.74 10.13
CA LEU A 80 -14.36 9.85 9.52
C LEU A 80 -13.46 11.02 9.10
#